data_AF-X0UQY7-F1
#
_entry.id   AF-X0UQY7-F1
#
_cell.length_a   1.000
_cell.length_b   1.000
_cell.length_c   1.000
_cell.angle_alpha   90.00
_cell.angle_beta   90.00
_cell.angle_gamma   90.00
#
_symmetry.space_group_name_H-M   'P 1'
#
loop_
_entity.id
_entity.type
_entity.pdbx_description
1 polymer ?
#
loop_
_entity_poly.entity_id
_entity_poly.type
_entity_poly.pdbx_seq_one_letter_code
_entity_poly.pdbx_strand_id
1 'polypeptide(L)'
;QEKLNIKPKKGRDLRLFIDLDICASGECKECVINCSYFYHPDNNGIISIIELATYALVCRKCEEPHCVNACPVDAIEQREDKLLIRHNMKCISCKSCSYACPYGTIYPENVPLLIHNCDFCLDRRDQKDELLCVKSCPYGALSLKKSDIKLDENTFLVGDNIIVHSIHWNREKA
;
A
#
# COMPACT_ATOMS: atom_id res chain seq x y z
N GLN A 1 -31.47 0.33 -1.96
CA GLN A 1 -30.77 0.83 -3.16
C GLN A 1 -29.39 0.20 -3.15
N GLU A 2 -29.00 -0.36 -4.29
CA GLU A 2 -28.13 -1.53 -4.43
C GLU A 2 -26.76 -1.40 -3.75
N LYS A 3 -26.46 -2.35 -2.84
CA LYS A 3 -25.14 -2.51 -2.22
C LYS A 3 -24.14 -2.81 -3.32
N LEU A 4 -23.17 -1.91 -3.50
CA LEU A 4 -22.03 -2.09 -4.41
C LEU A 4 -21.39 -3.47 -4.15
N ASN A 5 -21.43 -4.27 -5.19
CA ASN A 5 -21.02 -5.66 -5.21
C ASN A 5 -19.49 -5.72 -5.11
N ILE A 6 -18.93 -5.86 -3.91
CA ILE A 6 -17.49 -6.09 -3.66
C ILE A 6 -17.15 -7.56 -3.95
N LYS A 7 -17.67 -8.11 -5.06
CA LYS A 7 -17.15 -9.36 -5.59
C LYS A 7 -16.05 -9.04 -6.58
N PRO A 8 -14.87 -9.64 -6.44
CA PRO A 8 -13.82 -9.41 -7.40
C PRO A 8 -14.26 -9.83 -8.80
N LYS A 9 -14.31 -8.87 -9.73
CA LYS A 9 -14.57 -9.15 -11.15
C LYS A 9 -13.53 -10.15 -11.64
N LYS A 10 -13.98 -11.26 -12.26
CA LYS A 10 -13.18 -12.37 -12.81
C LYS A 10 -11.80 -11.91 -13.34
N GLY A 11 -10.72 -12.50 -12.82
CA GLY A 11 -9.32 -12.17 -13.12
C GLY A 11 -8.46 -11.73 -11.90
N ARG A 12 -8.78 -12.20 -10.69
CA ARG A 12 -8.14 -11.73 -9.42
C ARG A 12 -7.55 -12.85 -8.58
N ASP A 13 -7.07 -13.91 -9.21
CA ASP A 13 -6.52 -15.04 -8.46
C ASP A 13 -5.13 -14.71 -7.89
N LEU A 14 -4.46 -13.66 -8.37
CA LEU A 14 -3.11 -13.29 -7.95
C LEU A 14 -3.11 -11.90 -7.25
N ARG A 15 -2.29 -11.74 -6.19
CA ARG A 15 -1.97 -10.50 -5.44
C ARG A 15 -0.46 -10.23 -5.35
N LEU A 16 -0.05 -8.95 -5.44
CA LEU A 16 1.36 -8.57 -5.52
C LEU A 16 1.92 -8.80 -4.13
N PHE A 17 2.87 -9.72 -4.02
CA PHE A 17 3.55 -10.01 -2.77
C PHE A 17 4.79 -9.13 -2.65
N ILE A 18 4.96 -8.52 -1.49
CA ILE A 18 6.08 -7.64 -1.16
C ILE A 18 6.66 -8.10 0.17
N ASP A 19 7.93 -8.44 0.17
CA ASP A 19 8.69 -8.71 1.39
C ASP A 19 9.38 -7.42 1.84
N LEU A 20 8.83 -6.78 2.86
CA LEU A 20 9.38 -5.53 3.37
C LEU A 20 10.70 -5.73 4.11
N ASP A 21 10.95 -6.91 4.67
CA ASP A 21 12.18 -7.16 5.41
C ASP A 21 13.37 -7.22 4.43
N ILE A 22 13.17 -7.79 3.24
CA ILE A 22 14.17 -7.76 2.17
C ILE A 22 14.37 -6.32 1.67
N CYS A 23 13.29 -5.58 1.42
CA CYS A 23 13.38 -4.17 1.01
C CYS A 23 14.07 -3.28 2.06
N ALA A 24 13.89 -3.57 3.36
CA ALA A 24 14.46 -2.81 4.47
C ALA A 24 15.84 -3.31 4.93
N SER A 25 16.33 -4.44 4.41
CA SER A 25 17.62 -5.05 4.78
C SER A 25 18.84 -4.13 4.64
N GLY A 26 18.75 -3.07 3.83
CA GLY A 26 19.86 -2.17 3.53
C GLY A 26 20.86 -2.72 2.52
N GLU A 27 20.62 -3.91 1.97
CA GLU A 27 21.46 -4.48 0.90
C GLU A 27 21.30 -3.70 -0.41
N CYS A 28 20.11 -3.15 -0.66
CA CYS A 28 19.82 -2.25 -1.77
C CYS A 28 20.15 -0.81 -1.37
N LYS A 29 21.21 -0.22 -1.95
CA LYS A 29 21.50 1.22 -1.76
C LYS A 29 20.53 2.13 -2.52
N GLU A 30 20.05 1.67 -3.67
CA GLU A 30 19.09 2.37 -4.52
C GLU A 30 18.15 1.35 -5.15
N CYS A 31 16.87 1.70 -5.31
CA CYS A 31 15.88 0.82 -5.91
C CYS A 31 15.99 0.86 -7.44
N VAL A 32 16.41 -0.25 -8.06
CA VAL A 32 16.59 -0.38 -9.52
C VAL A 32 15.40 -1.04 -10.24
N ILE A 33 14.27 -1.18 -9.53
CA ILE A 33 13.10 -1.91 -10.00
C ILE A 33 12.42 -1.12 -11.11
N ASN A 34 12.11 -1.79 -12.23
CA ASN A 34 11.49 -1.23 -13.42
C ASN A 34 9.99 -1.52 -13.51
N CYS A 35 9.22 -0.56 -14.01
CA CYS A 35 7.78 -0.72 -14.27
C CYS A 35 7.44 -0.36 -15.72
N SER A 36 6.53 -1.13 -16.33
CA SER A 36 6.11 -0.99 -17.74
C SER A 36 4.94 -0.01 -17.93
N TYR A 37 4.50 0.66 -16.87
CA TYR A 37 3.37 1.57 -16.96
C TYR A 37 3.80 2.90 -17.59
N PHE A 38 3.10 3.26 -18.67
CA PHE A 38 3.50 4.33 -19.58
C PHE A 38 3.48 5.73 -18.94
N TYR A 39 2.58 5.97 -17.98
CA TYR A 39 2.36 7.30 -17.40
C TYR A 39 3.32 7.68 -16.25
N HIS A 40 4.38 6.91 -15.99
CA HIS A 40 5.44 7.28 -15.03
C HIS A 40 6.86 6.98 -15.56
N PRO A 41 7.37 7.73 -16.56
CA PRO A 41 8.63 7.43 -17.22
C PRO A 41 9.85 7.35 -16.28
N ASP A 42 9.84 8.10 -15.16
CA ASP A 42 10.92 8.12 -14.16
C ASP A 42 10.78 7.06 -13.05
N ASN A 43 9.91 6.07 -13.25
CA ASN A 43 9.93 4.76 -12.59
C ASN A 43 10.07 4.74 -11.04
N ASN A 44 9.11 5.35 -10.34
CA ASN A 44 9.01 5.30 -8.86
C ASN A 44 7.74 4.59 -8.35
N GLY A 45 7.01 3.89 -9.22
CA GLY A 45 5.74 3.26 -8.85
C GLY A 45 5.86 2.25 -7.70
N ILE A 46 6.98 1.51 -7.62
CA ILE A 46 7.19 0.53 -6.56
C ILE A 46 7.51 1.16 -5.21
N ILE A 47 8.26 2.27 -5.19
CA ILE A 47 8.60 2.97 -3.94
C ILE A 47 7.31 3.44 -3.28
N SER A 48 6.40 4.05 -4.05
CA SER A 48 5.08 4.46 -3.56
C SER A 48 4.22 3.29 -3.07
N ILE A 49 4.45 2.07 -3.57
CA ILE A 49 3.75 0.86 -3.10
C ILE A 49 4.41 0.27 -1.85
N ILE A 50 5.74 0.33 -1.72
CA ILE A 50 6.46 -0.05 -0.50
C ILE A 50 6.07 0.89 0.64
N GLU A 51 6.05 2.19 0.39
CA GLU A 51 5.56 3.18 1.36
C GLU A 51 4.11 2.90 1.76
N LEU A 52 3.26 2.42 0.83
CA LEU A 52 1.88 2.03 1.14
C LEU A 52 1.84 0.86 2.10
N ALA A 53 2.58 -0.18 1.76
CA ALA A 53 2.65 -1.40 2.53
C ALA A 53 3.13 -1.08 3.94
N THR A 54 4.20 -0.29 4.07
CA THR A 54 4.72 0.19 5.35
C THR A 54 3.69 1.00 6.10
N TYR A 55 3.05 2.00 5.47
CA TYR A 55 2.01 2.80 6.10
C TYR A 55 0.83 1.96 6.60
N ALA A 56 0.38 0.97 5.80
CA ALA A 56 -0.73 0.10 6.13
C ALA A 56 -0.43 -0.85 7.31
N LEU A 57 0.84 -1.23 7.48
CA LEU A 57 1.31 -1.96 8.65
C LEU A 57 1.36 -1.05 9.88
N VAL A 58 2.00 0.12 9.74
CA VAL A 58 2.26 1.05 10.84
C VAL A 58 0.99 1.72 11.36
N CYS A 59 0.04 2.04 10.47
CA CYS A 59 -1.26 2.59 10.84
C CYS A 59 -2.03 1.62 11.74
N ARG A 60 -2.48 2.10 12.90
CA ARG A 60 -3.20 1.29 13.89
C ARG A 60 -4.68 1.01 13.53
N LYS A 61 -5.17 1.53 12.40
CA LYS A 61 -6.54 1.27 11.91
C LYS A 61 -7.60 1.53 12.99
N CYS A 62 -7.48 2.69 13.66
CA CYS A 62 -8.34 3.08 14.78
C CYS A 62 -9.82 3.00 14.39
N GLU A 63 -10.67 2.54 15.31
CA GLU A 63 -12.13 2.55 15.12
C GLU A 63 -12.67 3.98 15.14
N GLU A 64 -12.10 4.82 15.99
CA GLU A 64 -12.33 6.25 16.00
C GLU A 64 -11.08 6.98 15.46
N PRO A 65 -11.05 7.32 14.16
CA PRO A 65 -9.88 7.93 13.54
C PRO A 65 -9.77 9.42 13.87
N HIS A 66 -9.02 9.77 14.92
CA HIS A 66 -8.73 11.18 15.25
C HIS A 66 -8.14 11.96 14.09
N CYS A 67 -7.32 11.32 13.24
CA CYS A 67 -6.74 11.91 12.04
C CYS A 67 -7.79 12.33 10.99
N VAL A 68 -8.91 11.59 10.88
CA VAL A 68 -10.04 11.94 10.00
C VAL A 68 -10.82 13.08 10.64
N ASN A 69 -11.18 12.95 11.92
CA ASN A 69 -11.97 13.95 12.66
C ASN A 69 -11.28 15.32 12.76
N ALA A 70 -9.95 15.35 12.75
CA ALA A 70 -9.17 16.58 12.80
C ALA A 70 -9.09 17.33 11.46
N CYS A 71 -9.56 16.75 10.35
CA CYS A 71 -9.48 17.39 9.04
C CYS A 71 -10.58 18.46 8.89
N PRO A 72 -10.25 19.75 8.74
CA PRO A 72 -11.26 20.82 8.68
C PRO A 72 -12.01 20.90 7.34
N VAL A 73 -11.59 20.12 6.34
CA VAL A 73 -12.06 20.19 4.94
C VAL A 73 -12.47 18.81 4.42
N ASP A 74 -12.62 17.82 5.31
CA ASP A 74 -13.00 16.44 4.97
C ASP A 74 -12.19 15.84 3.83
N ALA A 75 -10.87 16.12 3.85
CA ALA A 75 -9.93 15.65 2.85
C ALA A 75 -9.38 14.25 3.17
N ILE A 76 -9.67 13.69 4.35
CA ILE A 76 -9.25 12.35 4.73
C ILE A 76 -10.49 11.51 4.99
N GLU A 77 -10.51 10.30 4.45
CA GLU A 77 -11.59 9.34 4.58
C GLU A 77 -11.02 8.00 5.04
N GLN A 78 -11.69 7.32 5.96
CA GLN A 78 -11.39 5.94 6.31
C GLN A 78 -12.25 5.00 5.48
N ARG A 79 -11.62 4.11 4.71
CA ARG A 79 -12.30 3.07 3.94
C ARG A 79 -12.80 1.93 4.84
N GLU A 80 -13.59 1.03 4.26
CA GLU A 80 -14.05 -0.21 4.90
C GLU A 80 -12.91 -1.12 5.40
N ASP A 81 -11.77 -1.16 4.69
CA ASP A 81 -10.56 -1.91 5.08
C ASP A 81 -9.72 -1.20 6.17
N LYS A 82 -10.27 -0.11 6.71
CA LYS A 82 -9.70 0.82 7.70
C LYS A 82 -8.43 1.55 7.23
N LEU A 83 -8.09 1.51 5.94
CA LEU A 83 -7.04 2.37 5.37
C LEU A 83 -7.57 3.78 5.15
N LEU A 84 -6.67 4.77 5.25
CA LEU A 84 -7.00 6.17 5.00
C LEU A 84 -6.75 6.52 3.54
N ILE A 85 -7.70 7.21 2.92
CA ILE A 85 -7.56 7.87 1.62
C ILE A 85 -7.49 9.39 1.86
N ARG A 86 -6.63 10.08 1.09
CA ARG A 86 -6.65 11.55 1.01
C ARG A 86 -7.19 12.01 -0.34
N HIS A 87 -8.20 12.88 -0.26
CA HIS A 87 -8.74 13.62 -1.38
C HIS A 87 -7.86 14.85 -1.63
N ASN A 88 -6.85 14.71 -2.51
CA ASN A 88 -5.84 15.75 -2.74
C ASN A 88 -6.43 17.10 -3.15
N MET A 89 -7.49 17.10 -3.96
CA MET A 89 -8.17 18.33 -4.40
C MET A 89 -8.89 19.08 -3.27
N LYS A 90 -9.18 18.40 -2.14
CA LYS A 90 -9.75 19.03 -0.95
C LYS A 90 -8.68 19.47 0.05
N CYS A 91 -7.51 18.85 0.01
CA CYS A 91 -6.53 19.01 1.08
C CYS A 91 -5.79 20.34 0.99
N ILE A 92 -5.85 21.11 2.09
CA ILE A 92 -5.16 22.40 2.23
C ILE A 92 -3.80 22.31 2.93
N SER A 93 -3.29 21.10 3.15
CA SER A 93 -1.98 20.83 3.80
C SER A 93 -1.80 21.51 5.17
N CYS A 94 -2.87 21.61 5.97
CA CYS A 94 -2.85 22.20 7.31
C CYS A 94 -2.18 21.34 8.39
N LYS A 95 -1.88 20.06 8.08
CA LYS A 95 -1.19 19.09 8.96
C LYS A 95 -1.95 18.66 10.22
N SER A 96 -3.19 19.11 10.43
CA SER A 96 -4.01 18.73 11.61
C SER A 96 -4.12 17.22 11.80
N CYS A 97 -4.25 16.45 10.70
CA CYS A 97 -4.32 14.99 10.74
C CYS A 97 -3.05 14.31 11.28
N SER A 98 -1.87 14.90 11.02
CA SER A 98 -0.59 14.41 11.52
C SER A 98 -0.50 14.61 13.03
N TYR A 99 -0.79 15.84 13.49
CA TYR A 99 -0.79 16.16 14.92
C TYR A 99 -1.86 15.41 15.72
N ALA A 100 -2.99 15.08 15.09
CA ALA A 100 -4.05 14.32 15.72
C ALA A 100 -3.77 12.82 15.82
N CYS A 101 -2.76 12.29 15.09
CA CYS A 101 -2.41 10.88 15.19
C CYS A 101 -1.59 10.65 16.47
N PRO A 102 -2.11 9.95 17.50
CA PRO A 102 -1.40 9.74 18.76
C PRO A 102 -0.17 8.83 18.61
N TYR A 103 -0.10 8.10 17.50
CA TYR A 103 0.97 7.16 17.19
C TYR A 103 2.00 7.72 16.20
N GLY A 104 1.81 8.96 15.72
CA GLY A 104 2.74 9.59 14.79
C GLY A 104 2.88 8.89 13.43
N THR A 105 1.89 8.07 13.02
CA THR A 105 1.97 7.28 11.77
C THR A 105 1.68 8.10 10.52
N ILE A 106 1.23 9.34 10.68
CA ILE A 106 1.01 10.30 9.60
C ILE A 106 2.10 11.36 9.72
N TYR A 107 3.04 11.37 8.79
CA TYR A 107 4.13 12.33 8.81
C TYR A 107 3.62 13.77 8.57
N PRO A 108 4.19 14.78 9.26
CA PRO A 108 3.79 16.19 9.14
C PRO A 108 4.38 16.87 7.90
N GLU A 109 5.39 16.25 7.28
CA GLU A 109 5.87 16.63 5.95
C GLU A 109 4.76 16.42 4.92
N ASN A 110 4.80 17.15 3.81
CA ASN A 110 3.91 16.92 2.67
C ASN A 110 4.26 15.62 1.95
N VAL A 111 4.47 14.52 2.68
CA VAL A 111 4.29 13.20 2.09
C VAL A 111 2.83 13.20 1.64
N PRO A 112 2.54 13.10 0.33
CA PRO A 112 1.18 12.85 -0.09
C PRO A 112 0.66 11.71 0.78
N LEU A 113 -0.63 11.71 1.17
CA LEU A 113 -1.19 10.43 1.60
C LEU A 113 -1.18 9.58 0.34
N LEU A 114 -0.07 8.88 0.19
CA LEU A 114 0.22 7.78 -0.69
C LEU A 114 -0.61 7.81 -1.97
N ILE A 115 -0.15 8.65 -2.91
CA ILE A 115 -0.68 8.65 -4.27
C ILE A 115 -0.06 7.45 -4.97
N HIS A 116 -0.80 6.35 -5.04
CA HIS A 116 -0.36 5.19 -5.82
C HIS A 116 -0.63 5.44 -7.29
N ASN A 117 0.44 5.63 -8.05
CA ASN A 117 0.37 5.62 -9.51
C ASN A 117 0.43 4.20 -10.10
N CYS A 118 0.48 3.16 -9.25
CA CYS A 118 0.54 1.77 -9.67
C CYS A 118 -0.87 1.21 -9.89
N ASP A 119 -1.11 0.68 -11.08
CA ASP A 119 -2.34 -0.01 -11.48
C ASP A 119 -2.34 -1.51 -11.10
N PHE A 120 -1.32 -1.97 -10.35
CA PHE A 120 -1.05 -3.37 -10.01
C PHE A 120 -0.93 -4.31 -11.23
N CYS A 121 -0.73 -3.74 -12.43
CA CYS A 121 -0.80 -4.44 -13.70
C CYS A 121 -2.05 -5.34 -13.82
N LEU A 122 -3.21 -4.91 -13.28
CA LEU A 122 -4.43 -5.72 -13.21
C LEU A 122 -4.81 -6.38 -14.55
N ASP A 123 -4.63 -5.67 -15.66
CA ASP A 123 -4.96 -6.16 -17.00
C ASP A 123 -3.97 -7.18 -17.58
N ARG A 124 -2.75 -7.27 -17.01
CA ARG A 124 -1.61 -8.02 -17.56
C ARG A 124 -1.13 -9.14 -16.65
N ARG A 125 -1.50 -9.07 -15.38
CA ARG A 125 -1.04 -9.96 -14.32
C ARG A 125 -1.42 -11.43 -14.51
N ASP A 126 -2.54 -11.69 -15.16
CA ASP A 126 -3.02 -13.05 -15.46
C ASP A 126 -2.41 -13.63 -16.75
N GLN A 127 -1.74 -12.78 -17.55
CA GLN A 127 -1.08 -13.20 -18.79
C GLN A 127 0.37 -13.61 -18.48
N LYS A 128 0.86 -14.65 -19.15
CA LYS A 128 2.22 -15.16 -18.97
C LYS A 128 3.25 -14.14 -19.43
N ASP A 129 3.66 -13.26 -18.53
CA ASP A 129 4.96 -12.59 -18.51
C ASP A 129 5.11 -11.95 -17.13
N GLU A 130 6.10 -12.39 -16.34
CA GLU A 130 6.28 -11.89 -14.97
C GLU A 130 6.46 -10.37 -15.02
N LEU A 131 5.66 -9.66 -14.21
CA LEU A 131 5.66 -8.20 -14.13
C LEU A 131 7.09 -7.67 -14.10
N LEU A 132 7.37 -6.59 -14.85
CA LEU A 132 8.72 -6.02 -14.89
C LEU A 132 9.25 -5.69 -13.49
N CYS A 133 8.40 -5.26 -12.57
CA CYS A 133 8.83 -4.96 -11.20
C CYS A 133 9.32 -6.21 -10.46
N VAL A 134 8.66 -7.36 -10.69
CA VAL A 134 9.06 -8.66 -10.15
C VAL A 134 10.36 -9.12 -10.81
N LYS A 135 10.47 -9.07 -12.14
CA LYS A 135 11.68 -9.50 -12.88
C LYS A 135 12.92 -8.66 -12.56
N SER A 136 12.73 -7.36 -12.36
CA SER A 136 13.83 -6.41 -12.17
C SER A 136 14.35 -6.35 -10.73
N CYS A 137 13.65 -6.95 -9.76
CA CYS A 137 14.11 -7.00 -8.38
C CYS A 137 15.22 -8.06 -8.24
N PRO A 138 16.50 -7.68 -8.01
CA PRO A 138 17.59 -8.64 -7.98
C PRO A 138 17.59 -9.50 -6.70
N TYR A 139 16.92 -9.03 -5.63
CA TYR A 139 16.88 -9.68 -4.32
C TYR A 139 15.61 -10.50 -4.08
N GLY A 140 14.68 -10.55 -5.05
CA GLY A 140 13.48 -11.36 -4.93
C GLY A 140 12.44 -10.88 -3.91
N ALA A 141 12.45 -9.59 -3.56
CA ALA A 141 11.50 -8.99 -2.61
C ALA A 141 10.05 -8.97 -3.15
N LEU A 142 9.86 -9.09 -4.46
CA LEU A 142 8.56 -9.02 -5.12
C LEU A 142 8.21 -10.35 -5.77
N SER A 143 6.95 -10.77 -5.64
CA SER A 143 6.41 -11.93 -6.38
C SER A 143 4.90 -11.82 -6.60
N LEU A 144 4.32 -12.73 -7.38
CA LEU A 144 2.87 -12.89 -7.47
C LEU A 144 2.45 -14.08 -6.63
N LYS A 145 1.52 -13.86 -5.71
CA LYS A 145 0.97 -14.90 -4.84
C LYS A 145 -0.51 -15.04 -5.08
N LYS A 146 -1.07 -16.25 -4.93
CA LYS A 146 -2.51 -16.40 -5.06
C LYS A 146 -3.27 -15.73 -3.92
N SER A 147 -4.50 -15.29 -4.19
CA SER A 147 -5.36 -14.59 -3.25
C SER A 147 -5.93 -15.51 -2.16
N ASP A 148 -5.92 -16.82 -2.37
CA ASP A 148 -6.40 -17.88 -1.48
C ASP A 148 -5.31 -18.47 -0.55
N ILE A 149 -4.11 -17.88 -0.53
CA ILE A 149 -3.03 -18.33 0.34
C ILE A 149 -3.43 -18.14 1.81
N LYS A 150 -3.18 -19.18 2.62
CA LYS A 150 -3.20 -19.07 4.08
C LYS A 150 -2.13 -18.08 4.50
N LEU A 151 -2.56 -16.92 4.99
CA LEU A 151 -1.67 -15.92 5.57
C LEU A 151 -1.04 -16.51 6.83
N ASP A 152 0.29 -16.48 6.91
CA ASP A 152 1.03 -16.76 8.14
C ASP A 152 1.01 -15.55 9.08
N GLU A 153 1.57 -15.70 10.28
CA GLU A 153 1.60 -14.67 11.33
C GLU A 153 2.30 -13.36 10.88
N ASN A 154 3.19 -13.42 9.90
CA ASN A 154 3.98 -12.30 9.42
C ASN A 154 3.52 -11.78 8.05
N THR A 155 2.39 -12.27 7.55
CA THR A 155 1.86 -11.91 6.23
C THR A 155 0.51 -11.23 6.35
N PHE A 156 0.41 -10.03 5.77
CA PHE A 156 -0.73 -9.13 5.90
C PHE A 156 -1.34 -8.80 4.55
N LEU A 157 -2.67 -8.71 4.52
CA LEU A 157 -3.38 -8.19 3.35
C LEU A 157 -3.47 -6.67 3.43
N VAL A 158 -3.04 -5.98 2.36
CA VAL A 158 -3.14 -4.53 2.23
C VAL A 158 -4.03 -4.19 1.03
N GLY A 159 -5.20 -3.63 1.32
CA GLY A 159 -6.23 -3.39 0.32
C GLY A 159 -6.64 -4.66 -0.41
N ASP A 160 -6.96 -4.53 -1.70
CA ASP A 160 -7.46 -5.64 -2.51
C ASP A 160 -6.36 -6.43 -3.24
N ASN A 161 -5.20 -5.80 -3.47
CA ASN A 161 -4.23 -6.23 -4.49
C ASN A 161 -2.85 -6.58 -3.95
N ILE A 162 -2.56 -6.31 -2.67
CA ILE A 162 -1.21 -6.45 -2.10
C ILE A 162 -1.22 -7.43 -0.93
N ILE A 163 -0.22 -8.30 -0.91
CA ILE A 163 0.15 -9.12 0.25
C ILE A 163 1.53 -8.65 0.70
N VAL A 164 1.69 -8.41 1.99
CA VAL A 164 2.92 -7.87 2.57
C VAL A 164 3.46 -8.85 3.60
N HIS A 165 4.73 -9.20 3.50
CA HIS A 165 5.43 -9.93 4.56
C HIS A 165 6.33 -8.97 5.34
N SER A 166 6.29 -9.08 6.67
CA SER A 166 7.28 -8.47 7.56
C SER A 166 7.29 -9.13 8.93
N ILE A 167 8.48 -9.50 9.42
CA ILE A 167 8.72 -10.00 10.78
C ILE A 167 8.81 -8.87 11.81
N HIS A 168 9.13 -7.66 11.38
CA HIS A 168 9.31 -6.51 12.26
C HIS A 168 7.98 -6.00 12.83
N TRP A 169 6.86 -6.36 12.19
CA TRP A 169 5.55 -5.83 12.52
C TRP A 169 4.59 -6.90 13.03
N ASN A 170 4.87 -7.45 14.22
CA ASN A 170 3.96 -8.37 14.89
C ASN A 170 2.84 -7.59 15.62
N ARG A 171 1.61 -7.70 15.11
CA ARG A 171 0.42 -7.03 15.66
C ARG A 171 0.00 -7.53 17.05
N GLU A 172 0.33 -8.76 17.43
CA GLU A 172 -0.01 -9.29 18.76
C GLU A 172 0.81 -8.64 19.89
N LYS A 173 1.94 -8.01 19.54
CA LYS A 173 2.83 -7.32 20.49
C LYS A 173 2.61 -5.81 20.57
N ALA A 174 1.70 -5.24 19.76
CA ALA A 174 1.57 -3.80 19.55
C ALA A 174 0.42 -3.15 20.31
#